data_AF-A0A7C5G9J3-F1
#
_entry.id   AF-A0A7C5G9J3-F1
#
_cell.length_a   1.000
_cell.length_b   1.000
_cell.length_c   1.000
_cell.angle_alpha   90.00
_cell.angle_beta   90.00
_cell.angle_gamma   90.00
#
_symmetry.space_group_name_H-M   'P 1'
#
loop_
_entity.id
_entity.type
_entity.pdbx_description
1 polymer ?
#
loop_
_entity_poly.entity_id
_entity_poly.type
_entity_poly.pdbx_seq_one_letter_code
_entity_poly.pdbx_strand_id
1 'polypeptide(L)'
;MSAATFTIPTIETERLWLRAIKESDFEPEAEFFASDRTAHLGGKTAISMILHGNTRSVALAERLGARLERDFEHERFGPCHICRHPSPEALRHG
;
A
#
# COMPACT_ATOMS: atom_id res chain seq x y z
N MET A 1 31.16 7.92 7.20
CA MET A 1 30.17 6.82 7.21
C MET A 1 30.60 5.81 6.16
N SER A 2 30.83 4.55 6.51
CA SER A 2 31.16 3.51 5.53
C SER A 2 29.86 2.83 5.10
N ALA A 3 29.60 2.76 3.79
CA ALA A 3 28.45 2.04 3.26
C ALA A 3 28.82 0.55 3.18
N ALA A 4 28.04 -0.30 3.84
CA ALA A 4 28.14 -1.75 3.66
C ALA A 4 27.39 -2.14 2.38
N THR A 5 28.04 -2.93 1.51
CA THR A 5 27.38 -3.59 0.38
C THR A 5 26.88 -4.95 0.85
N PHE A 6 25.59 -5.22 0.69
CA PHE A 6 24.98 -6.51 1.00
C PHE A 6 24.34 -7.10 -0.26
N THR A 7 24.68 -8.34 -0.58
CA THR A 7 24.07 -9.07 -1.71
C THR A 7 22.88 -9.86 -1.19
N ILE A 8 21.67 -9.56 -1.68
CA ILE A 8 20.48 -10.35 -1.39
C ILE A 8 20.49 -11.59 -2.30
N PRO A 9 20.49 -12.82 -1.75
CA PRO A 9 20.51 -14.03 -2.56
C PRO A 9 19.16 -14.26 -3.26
N THR A 10 19.22 -14.94 -4.40
CA THR A 10 18.05 -15.53 -5.05
C THR A 10 17.90 -16.98 -4.58
N ILE A 11 16.70 -17.37 -4.17
CA ILE A 11 16.34 -18.72 -3.78
C ILE A 11 15.35 -19.26 -4.82
N GLU A 12 15.67 -20.42 -5.39
CA GLU A 12 14.83 -21.11 -6.35
C GLU A 12 14.56 -22.54 -5.87
N THR A 13 13.29 -22.95 -5.92
CA THR A 13 12.82 -24.32 -5.72
C THR A 13 11.79 -24.64 -6.80
N GLU A 14 11.26 -25.86 -6.83
CA GLU A 14 10.20 -26.26 -7.78
C GLU A 14 8.98 -25.32 -7.78
N ARG A 15 8.64 -24.70 -6.64
CA ARG A 15 7.43 -23.86 -6.48
C ARG A 15 7.69 -22.45 -5.98
N LEU A 16 8.95 -22.06 -5.82
CA LEU A 16 9.31 -20.77 -5.25
C LEU A 16 10.45 -20.15 -6.04
N TRP A 17 10.24 -18.92 -6.47
CA TRP A 17 11.32 -18.03 -6.85
C TRP A 17 11.27 -16.79 -5.95
N LEU A 18 12.24 -16.69 -5.05
CA LEU A 18 12.38 -15.56 -4.13
C LEU A 18 13.68 -14.81 -4.45
N ARG A 19 13.56 -13.51 -4.71
CA ARG A 19 14.69 -12.63 -5.03
C ARG A 19 14.42 -11.22 -4.47
N ALA A 20 15.43 -10.37 -4.52
CA ALA A 20 15.23 -8.94 -4.25
C ALA A 20 14.19 -8.33 -5.21
N ILE A 21 13.40 -7.39 -4.68
CA ILE A 21 12.54 -6.52 -5.48
C ILE A 21 13.46 -5.64 -6.34
N LYS A 22 13.12 -5.52 -7.62
CA LYS A 22 13.77 -4.63 -8.59
C LYS A 22 12.72 -3.74 -9.24
N GLU A 23 13.16 -2.62 -9.79
CA GLU A 23 12.27 -1.64 -10.43
C GLU A 23 11.37 -2.26 -11.51
N SER A 24 11.88 -3.23 -12.29
CA SER A 24 11.07 -3.90 -13.31
C SER A 24 9.89 -4.73 -12.77
N ASP A 25 9.80 -4.92 -11.45
CA ASP A 25 8.68 -5.62 -10.82
C ASP A 25 7.46 -4.71 -10.68
N PHE A 26 7.66 -3.40 -10.78
CA PHE A 26 6.60 -2.42 -10.60
C PHE A 26 5.47 -2.60 -11.61
N GLU A 27 5.77 -2.80 -12.89
CA GLU A 27 4.73 -2.91 -13.92
C GLU A 27 3.85 -4.16 -13.73
N PRO A 28 4.41 -5.39 -13.55
CA PRO A 28 3.62 -6.56 -13.20
C PRO A 28 2.84 -6.42 -11.88
N GLU A 29 3.44 -5.76 -10.89
CA GLU A 29 2.80 -5.51 -9.60
C GLU A 29 1.60 -4.57 -9.78
N ALA A 30 1.77 -3.45 -10.48
CA ALA A 30 0.71 -2.49 -10.77
C ALA A 30 -0.44 -3.14 -11.56
N GLU A 31 -0.14 -3.95 -12.57
CA GLU A 31 -1.14 -4.71 -13.33
C GLU A 31 -1.92 -5.67 -12.42
N PHE A 32 -1.21 -6.43 -11.57
CA PHE A 32 -1.85 -7.31 -10.60
C PHE A 32 -2.77 -6.54 -9.65
N PHE A 33 -2.30 -5.42 -9.08
CA PHE A 33 -3.08 -4.60 -8.16
C PHE A 33 -4.28 -3.90 -8.82
N ALA A 34 -4.22 -3.64 -10.12
CA ALA A 34 -5.33 -3.12 -10.92
C ALA A 34 -6.34 -4.20 -11.36
N SER A 35 -6.00 -5.49 -11.22
CA SER A 35 -6.86 -6.60 -11.62
C SER A 35 -7.95 -6.91 -10.57
N ASP A 36 -8.99 -7.65 -10.97
CA ASP A 36 -10.05 -8.10 -10.04
C ASP A 36 -9.56 -9.15 -9.04
N ARG A 37 -8.36 -9.70 -9.25
CA ARG A 37 -7.76 -10.71 -8.36
C ARG A 37 -7.45 -10.15 -6.97
N THR A 38 -7.41 -8.83 -6.80
CA THR A 38 -7.18 -8.17 -5.52
C THR A 38 -8.45 -7.96 -4.69
N ALA A 39 -9.61 -8.45 -5.13
CA ALA A 39 -10.87 -8.31 -4.40
C ALA A 39 -10.76 -8.75 -2.93
N HIS A 40 -9.98 -9.80 -2.65
CA HIS A 40 -9.73 -10.29 -1.28
C HIS A 40 -8.52 -9.64 -0.59
N LEU A 41 -7.75 -8.80 -1.30
CA LEU A 41 -6.57 -8.09 -0.80
C LEU A 41 -6.87 -6.62 -0.44
N GLY A 42 -8.15 -6.23 -0.42
CA GLY A 42 -8.57 -4.84 -0.18
C GLY A 42 -9.02 -4.08 -1.42
N GLY A 43 -9.14 -4.77 -2.57
CA GLY A 43 -9.68 -4.22 -3.82
C GLY A 43 -8.73 -3.26 -4.54
N LYS A 44 -9.24 -2.62 -5.61
CA LYS A 44 -8.49 -1.68 -6.47
C LYS A 44 -8.35 -0.27 -5.89
N THR A 45 -8.40 -0.14 -4.56
CA THR A 45 -8.41 1.16 -3.87
C THR A 45 -7.23 1.25 -2.92
N ALA A 46 -6.62 2.42 -2.83
CA ALA A 46 -5.57 2.68 -1.86
C ALA A 46 -6.14 2.97 -0.46
N ILE A 47 -5.33 2.72 0.58
CA ILE A 47 -5.58 3.21 1.93
C ILE A 47 -4.44 4.13 2.37
N SER A 48 -4.75 5.07 3.25
CA SER A 48 -3.77 5.80 4.05
C SER A 48 -3.92 5.36 5.51
N MET A 49 -2.84 4.85 6.10
CA MET A 49 -2.74 4.60 7.54
C MET A 49 -2.11 5.82 8.20
N ILE A 50 -2.89 6.54 9.01
CA ILE A 50 -2.52 7.86 9.55
C ILE A 50 -2.52 7.78 11.07
N LEU A 51 -1.41 8.10 11.73
CA LEU A 51 -1.35 8.12 13.19
C LEU A 51 -2.39 9.08 13.78
N HIS A 52 -3.00 8.68 14.88
CA HIS A 52 -3.90 9.55 15.64
C HIS A 52 -3.19 10.87 16.01
N GLY A 53 -3.94 11.98 15.98
CA GLY A 53 -3.42 13.32 16.22
C GLY A 53 -2.76 13.99 15.00
N ASN A 54 -2.48 13.26 13.91
CA ASN A 54 -1.98 13.86 12.67
C ASN A 54 -3.13 14.42 11.81
N THR A 55 -3.77 15.48 12.32
CA THR A 55 -4.92 16.14 11.70
C THR A 55 -4.61 16.69 10.30
N ARG A 56 -3.37 17.10 10.04
CA ARG A 56 -2.94 17.60 8.72
C ARG A 56 -3.02 16.52 7.66
N SER A 57 -2.56 15.30 7.96
CA SER A 57 -2.63 14.19 7.02
C SER A 57 -4.06 13.68 6.84
N VAL A 58 -4.89 13.69 7.90
CA VAL A 58 -6.32 13.37 7.78
C VAL A 58 -7.01 14.33 6.81
N ALA A 59 -6.85 15.64 7.00
CA ALA A 59 -7.45 16.65 6.13
C ALA A 59 -6.95 16.54 4.68
N LEU A 60 -5.67 16.20 4.47
CA LEU A 60 -5.15 15.94 3.13
C LEU A 60 -5.81 14.72 2.49
N ALA A 61 -5.92 13.59 3.22
CA ALA A 61 -6.53 12.37 2.71
C ALA A 61 -8.00 12.61 2.33
N GLU A 62 -8.76 13.31 3.18
CA GLU A 62 -10.15 13.69 2.88
C GLU A 62 -10.27 14.57 1.63
N ARG A 63 -9.35 15.55 1.46
CA ARG A 63 -9.29 16.40 0.26
C ARG A 63 -8.97 15.62 -1.02
N LEU A 64 -8.21 14.53 -0.91
CA LEU A 64 -7.95 13.59 -2.01
C LEU A 64 -9.13 12.62 -2.24
N GLY A 65 -10.23 12.75 -1.50
CA GLY A 65 -11.43 11.96 -1.64
C GLY A 65 -11.52 10.76 -0.68
N ALA A 66 -10.50 10.52 0.15
CA ALA A 66 -10.55 9.43 1.11
C ALA A 66 -11.65 9.61 2.15
N ARG A 67 -12.10 8.50 2.73
CA ARG A 67 -13.02 8.46 3.86
C ARG A 67 -12.44 7.58 4.95
N LEU A 68 -12.70 7.94 6.20
CA LEU A 68 -12.38 7.07 7.33
C LEU A 68 -13.12 5.74 7.15
N GLU A 69 -12.37 4.65 7.12
CA GLU A 69 -12.93 3.29 7.09
C GLU A 69 -13.02 2.72 8.50
N ARG A 70 -11.94 2.82 9.26
CA ARG A 70 -11.85 2.29 10.63
C ARG A 70 -10.67 2.85 11.39
N ASP A 71 -10.71 2.76 12.71
CA ASP A 71 -9.53 2.85 13.55
C ASP A 71 -8.79 1.51 13.61
N PHE A 72 -7.47 1.58 13.81
CA PHE A 72 -6.58 0.43 13.85
C PHE A 72 -5.46 0.64 14.85
N GLU A 73 -5.25 -0.33 15.74
CA GLU A 73 -4.15 -0.34 16.69
C GLU A 73 -2.92 -1.02 16.05
N HIS A 74 -1.93 -0.24 15.63
CA HIS A 74 -0.73 -0.79 15.02
C HIS A 74 0.29 -1.16 16.09
N GLU A 75 0.72 -2.43 16.16
CA GLU A 75 1.61 -2.97 17.21
C GLU A 75 2.84 -2.10 17.51
N ARG A 76 3.47 -1.55 16.46
CA ARG A 76 4.65 -0.67 16.61
C ARG A 76 4.33 0.81 16.80
N PHE A 77 3.25 1.32 16.22
CA PHE A 77 3.05 2.77 16.06
C PHE A 77 1.88 3.30 16.88
N GLY A 78 1.09 2.42 17.50
CA GLY A 78 -0.09 2.78 18.28
C GLY A 78 -1.31 3.07 17.39
N PRO A 79 -2.27 3.85 17.90
CA PRO A 79 -3.56 4.03 17.26
C PRO A 79 -3.45 4.85 15.97
N CYS A 80 -4.10 4.35 14.92
CA CYS A 80 -4.09 4.89 13.56
C CYS A 80 -5.50 4.94 12.97
N HIS A 81 -5.76 5.92 12.11
CA HIS A 81 -6.90 5.93 11.20
C HIS A 81 -6.54 5.20 9.91
N ILE A 82 -7.39 4.29 9.47
CA ILE A 82 -7.37 3.73 8.12
C ILE A 82 -8.37 4.52 7.28
N CYS A 83 -7.86 5.36 6.37
CA CYS A 83 -8.67 6.12 5.42
C CYS A 83 -8.60 5.48 4.04
N ARG A 84 -9.74 5.08 3.47
CA ARG A 84 -9.81 4.45 2.15
C ARG A 84 -10.10 5.48 1.06
N HIS A 85 -9.33 5.43 -0.01
CA HIS A 85 -9.50 6.26 -1.19
C HIS A 85 -10.55 5.66 -2.14
N PRO A 86 -11.24 6.48 -2.94
CA PRO A 86 -12.11 6.00 -4.00
C PRO A 86 -11.33 5.18 -5.04
N SER A 87 -12.03 4.34 -5.81
CA SER A 87 -11.42 3.66 -6.95
C SER A 87 -11.06 4.67 -8.05
N PRO A 88 -10.09 4.35 -8.94
CA PRO A 88 -9.80 5.19 -10.09
C PRO A 88 -11.03 5.46 -10.98
N GLU A 89 -11.97 4.52 -11.03
CA GLU A 89 -13.24 4.70 -11.76
C GLU A 89 -14.16 5.71 -11.09
N ALA A 90 -14.30 5.65 -9.76
CA ALA A 90 -15.08 6.63 -9.01
C ALA A 90 -14.52 8.06 -9.12
N LEU A 91 -13.21 8.20 -9.36
CA LEU A 91 -12.56 9.50 -9.61
C LEU A 91 -12.80 10.05 -11.03
N ARG A 92 -13.15 9.22 -12.02
CA ARG A 92 -13.40 9.65 -13.41
C ARG A 92 -14.76 10.29 -13.62
N HIS A 93 -15.69 10.12 -12.68
CA HIS A 93 -17.08 10.59 -12.77
C HIS A 93 -17.39 11.74 -11.79
N GLY A 94 -16.36 12.46 -11.32
CA GLY A 94 -16.47 13.63 -10.44
C GLY A 94 -16.39 14.95 -11.17
#